data_AF-A0A225DUS2-F1
#
_entry.id   AF-A0A225DUS2-F1
#
_cell.length_a   1.000
_cell.length_b   1.000
_cell.length_c   1.000
_cell.angle_alpha   90.00
_cell.angle_beta   90.00
_cell.angle_gamma   90.00
#
_symmetry.space_group_name_H-M   'P 1'
#
loop_
_entity.id
_entity.type
_entity.pdbx_description
1 polymer ?
#
loop_
_entity_poly.entity_id
_entity_poly.type
_entity_poly.pdbx_seq_one_letter_code
_entity_poly.pdbx_strand_id
1 'polypeptide(L)'
;MLDEQIARHGHATNMKRTLAHSPQALFALMRWYDLHAEVVEFLGPRATTLFAFAISTQTDCLICSTFFRRWLIEGGENPDDLQLDDRERALIALGRHLVRDANAIPDTVFDHATRGLTAAQVVALTAFGGLMIATNVFNNALKVDLDEYLFPFRRELT
;
A
#
# COMPACT_ATOMS: atom_id res chain seq x y z
N MET A 1 15.13 -8.35 -14.63
CA MET A 1 14.17 -8.03 -13.56
C MET A 1 14.84 -7.57 -12.26
N LEU A 2 15.54 -8.41 -11.48
CA LEU A 2 16.21 -7.92 -10.26
C LEU A 2 17.36 -6.96 -10.59
N ASP A 3 18.20 -7.29 -11.57
CA ASP A 3 19.30 -6.42 -12.01
C ASP A 3 18.81 -5.08 -12.55
N GLU A 4 17.64 -5.05 -13.23
CA GLU A 4 17.00 -3.81 -13.69
C GLU A 4 16.49 -2.96 -12.52
N GLN A 5 15.99 -3.59 -11.46
CA GLN A 5 15.57 -2.90 -10.24
C GLN A 5 16.77 -2.30 -9.49
N ILE A 6 17.88 -3.05 -9.41
CA ILE A 6 19.14 -2.56 -8.84
C ILE A 6 19.69 -1.41 -9.69
N ALA A 7 19.68 -1.54 -11.02
CA ALA A 7 20.12 -0.49 -11.92
C ALA A 7 19.28 0.80 -11.80
N ARG A 8 17.97 0.69 -11.53
CA ARG A 8 17.07 1.86 -11.38
C ARG A 8 17.12 2.51 -10.00
N HIS A 9 17.36 1.75 -8.93
CA HIS A 9 17.19 2.24 -7.55
C HIS A 9 18.47 2.16 -6.68
N GLY A 10 19.59 1.69 -7.23
CA GLY A 10 20.87 1.55 -6.55
C GLY A 10 20.93 0.42 -5.51
N HIS A 11 19.78 -0.14 -5.11
CA HIS A 11 19.66 -1.28 -4.21
C HIS A 11 18.35 -2.04 -4.48
N ALA A 12 18.33 -3.34 -4.15
CA ALA A 12 17.11 -4.12 -4.07
C ALA A 12 16.74 -4.36 -2.62
N THR A 13 15.48 -4.09 -2.28
CA THR A 13 14.92 -4.36 -0.95
C THR A 13 14.90 -5.85 -0.64
N ASN A 14 14.86 -6.20 0.65
CA ASN A 14 14.74 -7.60 1.09
C ASN A 14 13.53 -8.31 0.46
N MET A 15 12.39 -7.62 0.34
CA MET A 15 11.21 -8.15 -0.37
C MET A 15 11.52 -8.47 -1.84
N LYS A 16 12.14 -7.55 -2.58
CA LYS A 16 12.46 -7.75 -4.00
C LYS A 16 13.48 -8.89 -4.20
N ARG A 17 14.47 -9.01 -3.31
CA ARG A 17 15.42 -10.13 -3.32
C ARG A 17 14.72 -11.46 -3.06
N THR A 18 13.79 -11.49 -2.09
CA THR A 18 13.01 -12.70 -1.78
C THR A 18 12.10 -13.09 -2.95
N LEU A 19 11.43 -12.12 -3.58
CA LEU A 19 10.61 -12.37 -4.76
C LEU A 19 11.43 -12.90 -5.95
N ALA A 20 12.68 -12.47 -6.08
CA ALA A 20 13.54 -12.86 -7.21
C ALA A 20 13.89 -14.36 -7.24
N HIS A 21 13.60 -15.13 -6.19
CA HIS A 21 13.62 -16.60 -6.25
C HIS A 21 12.57 -17.18 -7.22
N SER A 22 11.54 -16.41 -7.60
CA SER A 22 10.57 -16.74 -8.64
C SER A 22 10.37 -15.54 -9.58
N PRO A 23 10.87 -15.59 -10.83
CA PRO A 23 10.69 -14.51 -11.80
C PRO A 23 9.21 -14.15 -12.03
N GLN A 24 8.32 -15.14 -12.01
CA GLN A 24 6.88 -14.95 -12.18
C GLN A 24 6.25 -14.25 -10.97
N ALA A 25 6.65 -14.61 -9.74
CA ALA A 25 6.16 -13.94 -8.53
C ALA A 25 6.65 -12.48 -8.48
N LEU A 26 7.93 -12.25 -8.79
CA LEU A 26 8.49 -10.91 -8.91
C LEU A 26 7.74 -10.11 -9.98
N PHE A 27 7.54 -10.66 -11.18
CA PHE A 27 6.79 -9.99 -12.23
C PHE A 27 5.37 -9.61 -11.77
N ALA A 28 4.63 -10.54 -11.19
CA ALA A 28 3.24 -10.33 -10.79
C ALA A 28 3.12 -9.25 -9.70
N LEU A 29 3.89 -9.35 -8.62
CA LEU A 29 3.79 -8.39 -7.51
C LEU A 29 4.41 -7.03 -7.84
N MET A 30 5.36 -6.95 -8.77
CA MET A 30 5.88 -5.65 -9.23
C MET A 30 4.92 -4.88 -10.13
N ARG A 31 3.84 -5.50 -10.62
CA ARG A 31 2.72 -4.75 -11.27
C ARG A 31 2.02 -3.79 -10.32
N TRP A 32 2.31 -3.89 -9.02
CA TRP A 32 1.90 -2.93 -8.01
C TRP A 32 2.31 -1.50 -8.38
N TYR A 33 3.50 -1.31 -8.95
CA TYR A 33 3.96 0.03 -9.33
C TYR A 33 3.16 0.64 -10.48
N ASP A 34 2.69 -0.17 -11.43
CA ASP A 34 1.85 0.31 -12.53
C ASP A 34 0.47 0.74 -12.02
N LEU A 35 -0.16 -0.10 -11.17
CA LEU A 35 -1.44 0.25 -10.55
C LEU A 35 -1.31 1.44 -9.60
N HIS A 36 -0.21 1.54 -8.85
CA HIS A 36 0.07 2.70 -8.01
C HIS A 36 0.14 3.99 -8.84
N ALA A 37 0.88 3.97 -9.96
CA ALA A 37 0.99 5.12 -10.84
C ALA A 37 -0.37 5.54 -11.40
N GLU A 38 -1.17 4.59 -11.89
CA GLU A 38 -2.53 4.83 -12.38
C GLU A 38 -3.46 5.41 -11.29
N VAL A 39 -3.42 4.86 -10.08
CA VAL A 39 -4.25 5.35 -8.96
C VAL A 39 -3.84 6.76 -8.53
N VAL A 40 -2.55 7.06 -8.51
CA VAL A 40 -2.04 8.40 -8.17
C VAL A 40 -2.56 9.46 -9.15
N GLU A 41 -2.73 9.15 -10.43
CA GLU A 41 -3.21 10.12 -11.43
C GLU A 41 -4.59 10.70 -11.11
N PHE A 42 -5.50 9.89 -10.56
CA PHE A 42 -6.86 10.34 -10.26
C PHE A 42 -7.15 10.56 -8.78
N LEU A 43 -6.41 9.92 -7.88
CA LEU A 43 -6.61 10.04 -6.44
C LEU A 43 -5.64 11.02 -5.79
N GLY A 44 -4.50 11.27 -6.43
CA GLY A 44 -3.40 12.04 -5.88
C GLY A 44 -2.48 11.21 -4.97
N PRO A 45 -1.23 11.65 -4.77
CA PRO A 45 -0.20 10.88 -4.08
C PRO A 45 -0.53 10.63 -2.61
N ARG A 46 -1.05 11.65 -1.92
CA ARG A 46 -1.39 11.58 -0.50
C ARG A 46 -2.49 10.55 -0.22
N ALA A 47 -3.64 10.69 -0.87
CA ALA A 47 -4.78 9.81 -0.65
C ALA A 47 -4.49 8.36 -1.08
N THR A 48 -3.69 8.15 -2.13
CA THR A 48 -3.18 6.82 -2.50
C THR A 48 -2.31 6.21 -1.40
N THR A 49 -1.42 7.01 -0.82
CA THR A 49 -0.56 6.60 0.31
C THR A 49 -1.40 6.22 1.54
N LEU A 50 -2.41 7.03 1.89
CA LEU A 50 -3.32 6.75 3.00
C LEU A 50 -4.08 5.44 2.82
N PHE A 51 -4.59 5.19 1.61
CA PHE A 51 -5.29 3.96 1.27
C PHE A 51 -4.38 2.73 1.42
N ALA A 52 -3.19 2.77 0.84
CA ALA A 52 -2.22 1.67 0.94
C ALA A 52 -1.69 1.48 2.38
N PHE A 53 -1.50 2.56 3.12
CA PHE A 53 -1.12 2.54 4.53
C PHE A 53 -2.19 1.89 5.40
N ALA A 54 -3.47 2.21 5.17
CA ALA A 54 -4.60 1.61 5.88
C ALA A 54 -4.67 0.09 5.68
N ILE A 55 -4.52 -0.38 4.44
CA ILE A 55 -4.47 -1.81 4.11
C ILE A 55 -3.27 -2.48 4.81
N SER A 56 -2.09 -1.85 4.73
CA SER A 56 -0.85 -2.40 5.30
C SER A 56 -0.87 -2.47 6.82
N THR A 57 -1.50 -1.49 7.47
CA THR A 57 -1.72 -1.51 8.92
C THR A 57 -2.77 -2.55 9.30
N GLN A 58 -3.85 -2.68 8.54
CA GLN A 58 -4.93 -3.65 8.84
C GLN A 58 -4.51 -5.11 8.63
N THR A 59 -3.56 -5.36 7.73
CA THR A 59 -2.94 -6.68 7.50
C THR A 59 -1.77 -6.96 8.46
N ASP A 60 -1.44 -6.01 9.35
CA ASP A 60 -0.28 -6.08 10.24
C ASP A 60 1.04 -6.36 9.49
N CYS A 61 1.22 -5.73 8.33
CA CYS A 61 2.43 -5.89 7.54
C CYS A 61 3.50 -4.88 7.95
N LEU A 62 4.52 -5.34 8.70
CA LEU A 62 5.59 -4.48 9.22
C LEU A 62 6.32 -3.72 8.10
N ILE A 63 6.73 -4.40 7.02
CA ILE A 63 7.46 -3.76 5.92
C ILE A 63 6.61 -2.69 5.25
N CYS A 64 5.40 -3.06 4.82
CA CYS A 64 4.57 -2.18 4.02
C CYS A 64 4.03 -1.00 4.85
N SER A 65 3.60 -1.24 6.10
CA SER A 65 3.17 -0.16 6.99
C SER A 65 4.33 0.81 7.29
N THR A 66 5.53 0.32 7.59
CA THR A 66 6.71 1.17 7.83
C THR A 66 7.13 1.95 6.58
N PHE A 67 7.03 1.35 5.41
CA PHE A 67 7.31 2.02 4.14
C PHE A 67 6.36 3.20 3.88
N PHE A 68 5.05 3.03 4.11
CA PHE A 68 4.11 4.16 3.95
C PHE A 68 4.19 5.17 5.09
N ARG A 69 4.56 4.76 6.32
CA ARG A 69 4.90 5.70 7.40
C ARG A 69 6.03 6.63 6.97
N ARG A 70 7.08 6.08 6.35
CA ARG A 70 8.17 6.89 5.78
C ARG A 70 7.64 7.92 4.78
N TRP A 71 6.82 7.51 3.82
CA TRP A 71 6.27 8.43 2.81
C TRP A 71 5.44 9.56 3.44
N LEU A 72 4.64 9.26 4.45
CA LEU A 72 3.87 10.27 5.19
C LEU A 72 4.80 11.22 5.96
N ILE A 73 5.81 10.69 6.67
CA ILE A 73 6.78 11.50 7.43
C ILE A 73 7.61 12.39 6.50
N GLU A 74 8.11 11.86 5.39
CA GLU A 74 8.84 12.64 4.37
C GLU A 74 7.93 13.67 3.69
N GLY A 75 6.62 13.42 3.65
CA GLY A 75 5.59 14.39 3.24
C GLY A 75 5.27 15.46 4.28
N GLY A 76 5.90 15.44 5.46
CA GLY A 76 5.68 16.39 6.55
C GLY A 76 4.50 16.05 7.47
N GLU A 77 4.01 14.81 7.45
CA GLU A 77 2.87 14.38 8.24
C GLU A 77 3.26 13.49 9.41
N ASN A 78 2.40 13.46 10.44
CA ASN A 78 2.49 12.49 11.53
C ASN A 78 1.56 11.29 11.24
N PRO A 79 2.09 10.07 10.95
CA PRO A 79 1.25 8.90 10.68
C PRO A 79 0.38 8.46 11.86
N ASP A 80 0.72 8.90 13.08
CA ASP A 80 -0.02 8.58 14.31
C ASP A 80 -1.05 9.67 14.67
N ASP A 81 -1.08 10.80 13.97
CA ASP A 81 -2.03 11.92 14.16
C ASP A 81 -2.40 12.59 12.82
N LEU A 82 -2.95 11.78 11.91
CA LEU A 82 -3.32 12.23 10.57
C LEU A 82 -4.55 13.14 10.60
N GLN A 83 -4.42 14.32 10.01
CA GLN A 83 -5.55 15.21 9.75
C GLN A 83 -6.22 14.78 8.44
N LEU A 84 -7.43 14.23 8.57
CA LEU A 84 -8.15 13.61 7.46
C LEU A 84 -9.37 14.45 7.06
N ASP A 85 -9.67 14.50 5.77
CA ASP A 85 -10.99 14.94 5.29
C ASP A 85 -11.99 13.77 5.23
N ASP A 86 -13.24 14.05 4.81
CA ASP A 86 -14.29 13.02 4.72
C ASP A 86 -13.99 11.94 3.68
N ARG A 87 -13.35 12.31 2.57
CA ARG A 87 -13.01 11.38 1.48
C ARG A 87 -11.86 10.47 1.91
N GLU A 88 -10.84 11.02 2.55
CA GLU A 88 -9.70 10.29 3.10
C GLU A 88 -10.14 9.30 4.20
N ARG A 89 -11.05 9.72 5.08
CA ARG A 89 -11.68 8.82 6.06
C ARG A 89 -12.38 7.63 5.37
N ALA A 90 -13.13 7.89 4.30
CA ALA A 90 -13.82 6.85 3.56
C ALA A 90 -12.85 5.90 2.84
N LEU A 91 -11.78 6.42 2.24
CA LEU A 91 -10.73 5.61 1.61
C LEU A 91 -10.03 4.70 2.62
N ILE A 92 -9.65 5.24 3.79
CA ILE A 92 -9.05 4.45 4.87
C ILE A 92 -10.01 3.35 5.34
N ALA A 93 -11.29 3.68 5.52
CA ALA A 93 -12.31 2.70 5.88
C ALA A 93 -12.47 1.61 4.82
N LEU A 94 -12.54 1.99 3.53
CA LEU A 94 -12.58 1.05 2.41
C LEU A 94 -11.37 0.10 2.44
N GLY A 95 -10.15 0.64 2.56
CA GLY A 95 -8.93 -0.16 2.64
C GLY A 95 -8.94 -1.16 3.80
N ARG A 96 -9.43 -0.75 4.98
CA ARG A 96 -9.60 -1.66 6.13
C ARG A 96 -10.64 -2.74 5.87
N HIS A 97 -11.76 -2.40 5.26
CA HIS A 97 -12.80 -3.37 4.91
C HIS A 97 -12.33 -4.40 3.88
N LEU A 98 -11.54 -3.99 2.88
CA LEU A 98 -10.95 -4.93 1.90
C LEU A 98 -10.16 -6.06 2.57
N VAL A 99 -9.50 -5.77 3.69
CA VAL A 99 -8.74 -6.77 4.47
C VAL A 99 -9.66 -7.57 5.39
N ARG A 100 -10.60 -6.91 6.07
CA ARG A 100 -11.43 -7.54 7.11
C ARG A 100 -12.53 -8.42 6.53
N ASP A 101 -13.31 -7.87 5.60
CA ASP A 101 -14.40 -8.55 4.90
C ASP A 101 -14.82 -7.73 3.68
N ALA A 102 -14.25 -8.05 2.52
CA ALA A 102 -14.53 -7.35 1.27
C ALA A 102 -15.96 -7.59 0.75
N ASN A 103 -16.68 -8.61 1.25
CA ASN A 103 -18.07 -8.87 0.86
C ASN A 103 -19.07 -8.04 1.67
N ALA A 104 -18.62 -7.39 2.74
CA ALA A 104 -19.46 -6.62 3.67
C ALA A 104 -18.97 -5.18 3.83
N ILE A 105 -18.54 -4.54 2.74
CA ILE A 105 -18.24 -3.11 2.71
C ILE A 105 -19.57 -2.34 2.78
N PRO A 106 -19.78 -1.44 3.76
CA PRO A 106 -20.99 -0.62 3.78
C PRO A 106 -21.09 0.27 2.54
N ASP A 107 -22.27 0.35 1.92
CA ASP A 107 -22.51 1.20 0.74
C ASP A 107 -22.09 2.66 0.99
N THR A 108 -22.34 3.19 2.19
CA THR A 108 -21.93 4.55 2.58
C THR A 108 -20.42 4.75 2.53
N VAL A 109 -19.63 3.74 2.89
CA VAL A 109 -18.15 3.78 2.81
C VAL A 109 -17.72 3.70 1.36
N PHE A 110 -18.29 2.75 0.60
CA PHE A 110 -17.93 2.54 -0.80
C PHE A 110 -18.26 3.78 -1.64
N ASP A 111 -19.48 4.30 -1.53
CA ASP A 111 -19.96 5.46 -2.29
C ASP A 111 -19.18 6.73 -1.95
N HIS A 112 -18.82 6.95 -0.68
CA HIS A 112 -17.99 8.09 -0.29
C HIS A 112 -16.56 7.97 -0.80
N ALA A 113 -15.94 6.80 -0.69
CA ALA A 113 -14.56 6.57 -1.14
C ALA A 113 -14.43 6.71 -2.66
N THR A 114 -15.45 6.26 -3.39
CA THR A 114 -15.48 6.22 -4.87
C THR A 114 -16.17 7.43 -5.51
N ARG A 115 -16.66 8.38 -4.71
CA ARG A 115 -17.36 9.56 -5.22
C ARG A 115 -16.53 10.31 -6.27
N GLY A 116 -17.12 10.50 -7.44
CA GLY A 116 -16.49 11.19 -8.56
C GLY A 116 -15.47 10.37 -9.35
N LEU A 117 -15.27 9.09 -8.99
CA LEU A 117 -14.47 8.16 -9.79
C LEU A 117 -15.32 7.53 -10.90
N THR A 118 -14.70 7.26 -12.03
CA THR A 118 -15.29 6.43 -13.09
C THR A 118 -15.27 4.96 -12.70
N ALA A 119 -16.08 4.13 -13.37
CA ALA A 119 -16.07 2.68 -13.17
C ALA A 119 -14.66 2.08 -13.35
N ALA A 120 -13.90 2.54 -14.35
CA ALA A 120 -12.53 2.08 -14.57
C ALA A 120 -11.60 2.44 -13.40
N GLN A 121 -11.71 3.66 -12.86
CA GLN A 121 -10.92 4.10 -11.70
C GLN A 121 -11.28 3.33 -10.42
N VAL A 122 -12.57 2.98 -10.23
CA VAL A 122 -12.99 2.13 -9.11
C VAL A 122 -12.39 0.73 -9.22
N VAL A 123 -12.36 0.15 -10.42
CA VAL A 123 -11.70 -1.14 -10.68
C VAL A 123 -10.20 -1.03 -10.41
N ALA A 124 -9.52 0.01 -10.90
CA ALA A 124 -8.10 0.22 -10.67
C ALA A 124 -7.76 0.38 -9.18
N LEU A 125 -8.53 1.17 -8.44
CA LEU A 125 -8.38 1.36 -6.99
C LEU A 125 -8.56 0.04 -6.23
N THR A 126 -9.57 -0.74 -6.60
CA THR A 126 -9.86 -2.05 -5.97
C THR A 126 -8.77 -3.06 -6.28
N ALA A 127 -8.30 -3.13 -7.53
CA ALA A 127 -7.21 -3.99 -7.96
C ALA A 127 -5.89 -3.63 -7.26
N PHE A 128 -5.62 -2.33 -7.13
CA PHE A 128 -4.47 -1.82 -6.37
C PHE A 128 -4.54 -2.26 -4.91
N GLY A 129 -5.71 -2.13 -4.27
CA GLY A 129 -5.93 -2.60 -2.90
C GLY A 129 -5.72 -4.12 -2.76
N GLY A 130 -6.26 -4.91 -3.69
CA GLY A 130 -6.05 -6.36 -3.71
C GLY A 130 -4.58 -6.76 -3.87
N LEU A 131 -3.84 -6.07 -4.74
CA LEU A 131 -2.41 -6.34 -4.94
C LEU A 131 -1.57 -5.89 -3.73
N MET A 132 -2.00 -4.83 -3.04
CA MET A 132 -1.43 -4.43 -1.76
C MET A 132 -1.60 -5.54 -0.71
N ILE A 133 -2.80 -6.13 -0.60
CA ILE A 133 -3.06 -7.27 0.29
C ILE A 133 -2.17 -8.46 -0.08
N ALA A 134 -2.08 -8.82 -1.36
CA ALA A 134 -1.23 -9.91 -1.82
C ALA A 134 0.26 -9.70 -1.45
N THR A 135 0.74 -8.46 -1.60
CA THR A 135 2.11 -8.07 -1.21
C THR A 135 2.31 -8.19 0.30
N ASN A 136 1.33 -7.78 1.10
CA ASN A 136 1.36 -7.88 2.56
C ASN A 136 1.38 -9.34 3.03
N VAL A 137 0.52 -10.18 2.44
CA VAL A 137 0.49 -11.62 2.71
C VAL A 137 1.83 -12.26 2.39
N PHE A 138 2.43 -11.93 1.25
CA PHE A 138 3.75 -12.43 0.88
C PHE A 138 4.82 -12.08 1.92
N ASN A 139 4.92 -10.81 2.29
CA ASN A 139 5.91 -10.34 3.27
C ASN A 139 5.70 -10.99 4.64
N ASN A 140 4.46 -11.06 5.10
CA ASN A 140 4.12 -11.61 6.42
C ASN A 140 4.36 -13.11 6.49
N ALA A 141 3.89 -13.87 5.48
CA ALA A 141 4.02 -15.31 5.46
C ALA A 141 5.48 -15.77 5.38
N LEU A 142 6.31 -15.04 4.64
CA LEU A 142 7.75 -15.33 4.51
C LEU A 142 8.61 -14.67 5.58
N LYS A 143 8.01 -13.86 6.48
CA LYS A 143 8.72 -13.10 7.52
C LYS A 143 9.91 -12.33 6.94
N VAL A 144 9.68 -11.65 5.81
CA VAL A 144 10.72 -10.87 5.16
C VAL A 144 11.21 -9.81 6.14
N ASP A 145 12.53 -9.67 6.25
CA ASP A 145 13.14 -8.70 7.15
C ASP A 145 12.94 -7.27 6.66
N LEU A 146 12.66 -6.37 7.60
CA LEU A 146 12.59 -4.94 7.32
C LEU A 146 13.95 -4.41 6.86
N ASP A 147 13.99 -3.68 5.75
CA ASP A 147 15.21 -3.02 5.29
C ASP A 147 15.70 -1.98 6.31
N GLU A 148 17.01 -1.93 6.57
CA GLU A 148 17.60 -1.09 7.63
C GLU A 148 17.25 0.41 7.49
N TYR A 149 17.15 0.91 6.26
CA TYR A 149 16.78 2.31 6.02
C TYR A 149 15.37 2.65 6.49
N LEU A 150 14.51 1.65 6.73
CA LEU A 150 13.16 1.82 7.26
C LEU A 150 13.12 1.83 8.80
N PHE A 151 14.21 1.47 9.49
CA PHE A 151 14.23 1.39 10.95
C PHE A 151 13.82 2.68 11.67
N PRO A 152 14.19 3.89 11.20
CA PRO A 152 13.78 5.15 11.83
C PRO A 152 12.28 5.45 11.74
N PHE A 153 11.54 4.78 10.85
CA PHE A 153 10.12 5.06 10.59
C PHE A 153 9.17 4.07 11.24
N ARG A 154 9.70 3.11 12.01
CA ARG A 154 8.89 2.14 12.75
C ARG A 154 7.95 2.87 13.70
N ARG A 155 6.77 2.30 13.92
CA ARG A 155 5.88 2.78 14.98
C ARG A 155 6.55 2.52 16.33
N GLU A 156 6.66 3.55 17.16
CA GLU A 156 7.08 3.37 18.54
C GLU A 156 5.98 2.61 19.29
N LEU A 157 6.34 1.51 19.94
CA LEU A 157 5.44 0.81 20.85
C LEU A 157 5.48 1.58 22.17
N THR A 158 4.45 2.38 22.43
CA THR A 158 4.17 2.94 23.75
C THR A 158 3.44 1.95 24.64
#